data_AF-A0A8H5LVB9-F1
#
_entry.id   AF-A0A8H5LVB9-F1
#
_cell.length_a   1.000
_cell.length_b   1.000
_cell.length_c   1.000
_cell.angle_alpha   90.00
_cell.angle_beta   90.00
_cell.angle_gamma   90.00
#
_symmetry.space_group_name_H-M   'P 1'
#
loop_
_entity.id
_entity.type
_entity.pdbx_description
1 polymer ?
#
loop_
_entity_poly.entity_id
_entity_poly.type
_entity_poly.pdbx_seq_one_letter_code
_entity_poly.pdbx_strand_id
1 'polypeptide(L)'
;MVHCLRDTRRLSPIQRLPVELLSYIFALGTHNVVNDDDASCPPFNAETIKTPLILSRVNHHWRNVARNTPSLWTSICVTAELVDDGDGLDPPKNRPQLNANHLTTYLSLSRNYPLDILVDARDQDWDFSEPEIPSDYECDTYTPPFSSSHMKTAISHLLPHLSRWRCVSILTDSWAPMYVALQQIQPYITTLGAPRLESLTLMRCNDFVSYSNTFQPQNMKDPAFLYLSEGSTRPQNILPRLRHLTLRGVHVDWASLSTILSHSQRTLDTLELSSHSLDVRPTLPEFRQLLSTCPRLTKLVVSGSGPGVSEDVDEGNSIVNESLHPVPLPCLREISLGYRSIIDGLTVLELLDAPNAKVLTLEDATHPGEPEDVDAGSLLTYVGTGEIPTRDDHDFILTYTTPDGQEYQLPINKSPTPSPNTQHHHQDPNANAPAASRAVFPLLEDVTLRGVKSCPRPLHTFFGALPHLRRLELSSMPIQAIRALLPPAVPGDPAAYATAPCPCPLLQSLCIRGFHHHPKLQEVVFLFGGLALERLNKGGCGLKEVDIYVDDTSGSCVTEEDVVRVSDVGTRVKIIREVLHLDEDDENEDEDEEDDFMDCDSDDDFDPYEAGGAFNDPAFDAHYAGRALAR
;
A
#
# COMPACT_ATOMS: atom_id res chain seq x y z
N MET A 1 -24.36 20.04 72.29
CA MET A 1 -23.75 18.79 71.80
C MET A 1 -24.66 18.18 70.76
N VAL A 2 -24.54 18.62 69.51
CA VAL A 2 -25.18 17.96 68.36
C VAL A 2 -24.08 17.11 67.75
N HIS A 3 -24.15 15.80 67.98
CA HIS A 3 -23.30 14.83 67.28
C HIS A 3 -23.68 14.87 65.81
N CYS A 4 -22.90 15.64 65.04
CA CYS A 4 -22.92 15.62 63.60
C CYS A 4 -22.49 14.21 63.17
N LEU A 5 -23.46 13.32 62.98
CA LEU A 5 -23.30 12.06 62.27
C LEU A 5 -22.77 12.42 60.89
N ARG A 6 -21.44 12.37 60.74
CA ARG A 6 -20.80 12.40 59.43
C ARG A 6 -21.35 11.22 58.66
N ASP A 7 -22.30 11.50 57.79
CA ASP A 7 -22.74 10.62 56.73
C ASP A 7 -21.47 10.11 56.05
N THR A 8 -21.13 8.84 56.30
CA THR A 8 -20.11 8.14 55.54
C THR A 8 -20.68 7.99 54.14
N ARG A 9 -20.57 9.05 53.32
CA ARG A 9 -20.89 9.00 51.90
C ARG A 9 -20.16 7.79 51.37
N ARG A 10 -20.94 6.75 51.03
CA ARG A 10 -20.40 5.50 50.52
C ARG A 10 -19.67 5.85 49.24
N LEU A 11 -18.35 5.93 49.31
CA LEU A 11 -17.51 6.11 48.14
C LEU A 11 -17.89 5.03 47.14
N SER A 12 -18.04 5.43 45.88
CA SER A 12 -18.28 4.49 44.78
C SER A 12 -17.21 3.39 44.81
N PRO A 13 -17.54 2.13 44.46
CA PRO A 13 -16.58 1.03 44.50
C PRO A 13 -15.25 1.35 43.77
N ILE A 14 -15.33 2.08 42.66
CA ILE A 14 -14.16 2.47 41.85
C ILE A 14 -13.22 3.44 42.56
N GLN A 15 -13.72 4.28 43.48
CA GLN A 15 -12.89 5.18 44.30
C GLN A 15 -12.08 4.46 45.37
N ARG A 16 -12.33 3.15 45.57
CA ARG A 16 -11.56 2.32 46.51
C ARG A 16 -10.41 1.59 45.84
N LEU A 17 -10.31 1.65 44.52
CA LEU A 17 -9.19 1.04 43.80
C LEU A 17 -7.88 1.77 44.16
N PRO A 18 -6.78 1.03 44.36
CA PRO A 18 -5.44 1.61 44.39
C PRO A 18 -5.17 2.45 43.13
N VAL A 19 -4.43 3.55 43.29
CA VAL A 19 -4.13 4.48 42.19
C VAL A 19 -3.36 3.81 41.06
N GLU A 20 -2.59 2.76 41.36
CA GLU A 20 -1.85 1.94 40.40
C GLU A 20 -2.80 1.16 39.49
N LEU A 21 -3.84 0.53 40.07
CA LEU A 21 -4.84 -0.20 39.29
C LEU A 21 -5.68 0.75 38.45
N LEU A 22 -6.08 1.90 39.01
CA LEU A 22 -6.84 2.89 38.26
C LEU A 22 -6.01 3.49 37.12
N SER A 23 -4.72 3.76 37.35
CA SER A 23 -3.78 4.22 36.33
C SER A 23 -3.59 3.19 35.21
N TYR A 24 -3.49 1.91 35.58
CA TYR A 24 -3.38 0.83 34.60
C TYR A 24 -4.65 0.70 33.75
N ILE A 25 -5.84 0.79 34.36
CA ILE A 25 -7.11 0.82 33.63
C ILE A 25 -7.15 2.01 32.67
N PHE A 26 -6.73 3.19 33.11
CA PHE A 26 -6.65 4.37 32.23
C PHE A 26 -5.70 4.13 31.07
N ALA A 27 -4.55 3.49 31.32
CA ALA A 27 -3.58 3.20 30.27
C ALA A 27 -4.13 2.24 29.21
N LEU A 28 -4.89 1.22 29.63
CA LEU A 28 -5.57 0.31 28.71
C LEU A 28 -6.65 1.01 27.87
N GLY A 29 -7.33 2.01 28.42
CA GLY A 29 -8.33 2.79 27.70
C GLY A 29 -7.74 3.80 26.72
N THR A 30 -6.54 4.31 26.97
CA THR A 30 -5.86 5.29 26.10
C THR A 30 -5.05 4.63 24.99
N HIS A 31 -4.30 3.58 25.33
CA HIS A 31 -3.46 2.85 24.40
C HIS A 31 -4.19 1.59 23.99
N ASN A 32 -5.18 1.74 23.11
CA ASN A 32 -5.89 0.60 22.57
C ASN A 32 -4.86 -0.30 21.86
N VAL A 33 -4.95 -1.61 22.09
CA VAL A 33 -4.06 -2.56 21.41
C VAL A 33 -4.54 -2.60 19.96
N VAL A 34 -3.87 -1.85 19.09
CA VAL A 34 -4.07 -1.98 17.64
C VAL A 34 -3.85 -3.46 17.33
N ASN A 35 -4.81 -4.09 16.65
CA ASN A 35 -4.64 -5.45 16.16
C ASN A 35 -3.40 -5.44 15.27
N ASP A 36 -2.43 -6.33 15.53
CA ASP A 36 -1.14 -6.38 14.83
C ASP A 36 -1.25 -6.52 13.29
N ASP A 37 -2.45 -6.79 12.77
CA ASP A 37 -2.70 -7.08 11.35
C ASP A 37 -2.67 -5.84 10.44
N ASP A 38 -2.88 -4.62 10.95
CA ASP A 38 -2.84 -3.39 10.14
C ASP A 38 -1.69 -2.47 10.54
N ALA A 39 -0.49 -2.85 10.10
CA ALA A 39 0.74 -2.09 10.30
C ALA A 39 0.75 -0.72 9.60
N SER A 40 -0.24 -0.41 8.75
CA SER A 40 -0.30 0.85 8.00
C SER A 40 -1.00 1.97 8.78
N CYS A 41 -1.87 1.62 9.73
CA CYS A 41 -2.55 2.59 10.56
C CYS A 41 -1.64 3.12 11.69
N PRO A 42 -1.68 4.44 11.98
CA PRO A 42 -0.95 4.98 13.12
C PRO A 42 -1.45 4.34 14.43
N PRO A 43 -0.58 4.22 15.46
CA PRO A 43 -0.90 3.51 16.70
C PRO A 43 -2.05 4.14 17.52
N PHE A 44 -2.46 5.35 17.17
CA PHE A 44 -3.56 6.10 17.77
C PHE A 44 -4.10 7.11 16.75
N ASN A 45 -5.31 7.60 16.99
CA ASN A 45 -6.00 8.61 16.17
C ASN A 45 -6.45 9.83 17.01
N ALA A 46 -7.04 10.84 16.37
CA ALA A 46 -7.52 12.07 17.00
C ALA A 46 -8.55 11.82 18.12
N GLU A 47 -9.33 10.74 18.06
CA GLU A 47 -10.32 10.41 19.09
C GLU A 47 -9.67 9.77 20.32
N THR A 48 -8.80 8.78 20.12
CA THR A 48 -8.13 8.08 21.23
C THR A 48 -7.25 8.99 22.08
N ILE A 49 -6.65 10.04 21.49
CA ILE A 49 -5.88 11.03 22.25
C ILE A 49 -6.74 11.89 23.18
N LYS A 50 -8.06 11.98 22.98
CA LYS A 50 -8.99 12.72 23.85
C LYS A 50 -9.29 11.94 25.15
N THR A 51 -9.05 10.63 25.18
CA THR A 51 -9.36 9.75 26.33
C THR A 51 -8.77 10.22 27.67
N PRO A 52 -7.48 10.60 27.81
CA PRO A 52 -6.94 11.13 29.06
C PRO A 52 -7.67 12.38 29.56
N LEU A 53 -8.11 13.24 28.63
CA LEU A 53 -8.88 14.45 28.96
C LEU A 53 -10.26 14.08 29.49
N ILE A 54 -10.97 13.15 28.82
CA ILE A 54 -12.27 12.63 29.25
C ILE A 54 -12.18 12.03 30.65
N LEU A 55 -11.20 11.15 30.88
CA LEU A 55 -10.94 10.54 32.19
C LEU A 55 -10.67 11.60 33.28
N SER A 56 -9.94 12.66 32.93
CA SER A 56 -9.64 13.75 33.85
C SER A 56 -10.85 14.65 34.20
N ARG A 57 -11.94 14.55 33.43
CA ARG A 57 -13.19 15.31 33.66
C ARG A 57 -14.17 14.59 34.60
N VAL A 58 -14.03 13.28 34.81
CA VAL A 58 -14.97 12.47 35.62
C VAL A 58 -15.10 12.96 37.06
N ASN A 59 -14.01 13.07 37.82
CA ASN A 59 -13.99 13.62 39.18
C ASN A 59 -12.57 14.07 39.59
N HIS A 60 -12.44 14.76 40.72
CA HIS A 60 -11.15 15.25 41.23
C HIS A 60 -10.10 14.14 41.46
N HIS A 61 -10.51 12.97 41.92
CA HIS A 61 -9.60 11.86 42.16
C HIS A 61 -9.04 11.32 40.83
N TRP A 62 -9.91 11.10 39.84
CA TRP A 62 -9.52 10.63 38.51
C TRP A 62 -8.64 11.64 37.79
N ARG A 63 -8.95 12.94 37.90
CA ARG A 63 -8.08 14.02 37.40
C ARG A 63 -6.69 13.96 37.99
N ASN A 64 -6.58 13.77 39.30
CA ASN A 64 -5.29 13.69 39.98
C ASN A 64 -4.52 12.43 39.58
N VAL A 65 -5.20 11.29 39.42
CA VAL A 65 -4.58 10.05 38.94
C VAL A 65 -4.08 10.25 37.50
N ALA A 66 -4.94 10.70 36.58
CA ALA A 66 -4.58 10.93 35.18
C ALA A 66 -3.38 11.87 35.04
N ARG A 67 -3.37 13.03 35.71
CA ARG A 67 -2.25 13.99 35.67
C ARG A 67 -0.95 13.46 36.28
N ASN A 68 -1.03 12.48 37.18
CA ASN A 68 0.15 11.85 37.81
C ASN A 68 0.58 10.56 37.13
N THR A 69 -0.04 10.20 36.00
CA THR A 69 0.30 9.01 35.20
C THR A 69 0.84 9.46 33.84
N PRO A 70 2.15 9.74 33.73
CA PRO A 70 2.74 10.35 32.53
C PRO A 70 2.56 9.52 31.26
N SER A 71 2.47 8.19 31.39
CA SER A 71 2.25 7.29 30.27
C SER A 71 0.93 7.53 29.54
N LEU A 72 -0.06 8.19 30.14
CA LEU A 72 -1.32 8.54 29.46
C LEU A 72 -1.15 9.68 28.44
N TRP A 73 -0.06 10.45 28.54
CA TRP A 73 0.14 11.69 27.80
C TRP A 73 1.22 11.55 26.72
N THR A 74 1.63 10.32 26.40
CA THR A 74 2.74 10.05 25.47
C THR A 74 2.33 10.08 24.01
N SER A 75 1.04 9.90 23.72
CA SER A 75 0.47 9.94 22.37
C SER A 75 0.06 11.38 22.04
N ILE A 76 0.76 11.98 21.09
CA ILE A 76 0.58 13.38 20.68
C ILE A 76 0.07 13.38 19.25
N CYS A 77 -1.11 13.94 19.02
CA CYS A 77 -1.67 14.13 17.69
C CYS A 77 -1.77 15.63 17.39
N VAL A 78 -1.34 16.04 16.20
CA VAL A 78 -1.48 17.39 15.66
C VAL A 78 -2.26 17.27 14.35
N THR A 79 -3.46 17.84 14.29
CA THR A 79 -4.37 17.75 13.13
C THR A 79 -4.76 19.14 12.61
N ALA A 80 -5.41 19.20 11.44
CA ALA A 80 -6.03 20.42 10.91
C ALA A 80 -7.05 21.04 11.88
N GLU A 81 -7.78 20.25 12.66
CA GLU A 81 -8.73 20.73 13.70
C GLU A 81 -8.10 21.63 14.78
N LEU A 82 -6.76 21.62 14.93
CA LEU A 82 -6.06 22.47 15.89
C LEU A 82 -5.75 23.88 15.34
N VAL A 83 -6.06 24.13 14.07
CA VAL A 83 -5.93 25.44 13.43
C VAL A 83 -7.17 26.27 13.81
N ASP A 84 -6.95 27.42 14.43
CA ASP A 84 -8.02 28.37 14.77
C ASP A 84 -8.19 29.32 13.58
N ASP A 85 -9.30 29.17 12.85
CA ASP A 85 -9.65 30.02 11.70
C ASP A 85 -10.17 31.40 12.15
N GLY A 86 -10.38 31.59 13.46
CA GLY A 86 -11.03 32.77 14.03
C GLY A 86 -12.53 32.73 13.74
N ASP A 87 -13.36 32.80 14.79
CA ASP A 87 -14.82 32.87 14.67
C ASP A 87 -15.21 33.86 13.55
N GLY A 88 -15.84 33.33 12.48
CA GLY A 88 -16.09 33.99 11.18
C GLY A 88 -16.97 35.25 11.18
N LEU A 89 -17.15 35.87 12.34
CA LEU A 89 -17.91 37.11 12.51
C LEU A 89 -17.06 38.37 12.32
N ASP A 90 -15.73 38.28 12.43
CA ASP A 90 -14.83 39.40 12.18
C ASP A 90 -14.02 39.18 10.89
N PRO A 91 -13.85 40.19 10.03
CA PRO A 91 -13.02 40.07 8.84
C PRO A 91 -11.60 39.61 9.23
N PRO A 92 -10.97 38.71 8.46
CA PRO A 92 -9.76 37.99 8.85
C PRO A 92 -8.58 38.96 9.04
N LYS A 93 -8.48 39.52 10.24
CA LYS A 93 -7.36 40.38 10.64
C LYS A 93 -6.17 39.56 11.12
N ASN A 94 -6.43 38.32 11.56
CA ASN A 94 -5.41 37.41 12.04
C ASN A 94 -5.30 36.25 11.05
N ARG A 95 -4.05 35.92 10.69
CA ARG A 95 -3.78 34.68 9.96
C ARG A 95 -4.14 33.49 10.87
N PRO A 96 -4.67 32.38 10.33
CA PRO A 96 -4.94 31.17 11.10
C PRO A 96 -3.68 30.77 11.88
N GLN A 97 -3.87 30.34 13.12
CA GLN A 97 -2.76 29.94 14.00
C GLN A 97 -3.02 28.56 14.59
N LEU A 98 -1.96 27.76 14.66
CA LEU A 98 -2.01 26.46 15.32
C LEU A 98 -2.11 26.64 16.84
N ASN A 99 -3.17 26.12 17.46
CA ASN A 99 -3.35 26.13 18.91
C ASN A 99 -2.42 25.13 19.61
N ALA A 100 -1.23 25.59 20.00
CA ALA A 100 -0.23 24.74 20.64
C ALA A 100 -0.48 24.43 22.14
N ASN A 101 -1.61 24.85 22.73
CA ASN A 101 -1.88 24.64 24.16
C ASN A 101 -2.02 23.15 24.52
N HIS A 102 -2.66 22.39 23.63
CA HIS A 102 -2.83 20.95 23.82
C HIS A 102 -1.48 20.22 23.76
N LEU A 103 -0.69 20.54 22.73
CA LEU A 103 0.67 20.01 22.53
C LEU A 103 1.58 20.28 23.74
N THR A 104 1.66 21.52 24.19
CA THR A 104 2.47 21.91 25.35
C THR A 104 2.02 21.22 26.63
N THR A 105 0.70 21.04 26.81
CA THR A 105 0.14 20.31 27.96
C THR A 105 0.58 18.85 27.95
N TYR A 106 0.45 18.15 26.82
CA TYR A 106 0.83 16.73 26.71
C TYR A 106 2.33 16.53 26.89
N LEU A 107 3.15 17.39 26.27
CA LEU A 107 4.60 17.38 26.43
C LEU A 107 5.02 17.57 27.89
N SER A 108 4.34 18.46 28.63
CA SER A 108 4.61 18.68 30.05
C SER A 108 4.20 17.49 30.93
N LEU A 109 3.03 16.89 30.67
CA LEU A 109 2.47 15.81 31.48
C LEU A 109 3.14 14.46 31.23
N SER A 110 3.66 14.23 30.02
CA SER A 110 4.42 13.02 29.66
C SER A 110 5.82 12.95 30.28
N ARG A 111 6.34 14.08 30.80
CA ARG A 111 7.63 14.15 31.52
C ARG A 111 8.81 13.62 30.70
N ASN A 112 9.37 12.47 31.08
CA ASN A 112 10.53 11.83 30.41
C ASN A 112 10.16 10.53 29.70
N TYR A 113 8.87 10.25 29.57
CA TYR A 113 8.42 9.05 28.86
C TYR A 113 8.70 9.16 27.36
N PRO A 114 8.93 8.04 26.66
CA PRO A 114 8.98 8.00 25.21
C PRO A 114 7.69 8.57 24.62
N LEU A 115 7.81 9.23 23.47
CA LEU A 115 6.71 9.91 22.79
C LEU A 115 6.36 9.19 21.49
N ASP A 116 5.07 9.06 21.23
CA ASP A 116 4.52 8.65 19.95
C ASP A 116 3.79 9.86 19.36
N ILE A 117 4.21 10.26 18.17
CA ILE A 117 3.82 11.54 17.57
C ILE A 117 3.16 11.24 16.23
N LEU A 118 1.96 11.76 16.04
CA LEU A 118 1.24 11.81 14.78
C LEU A 118 1.00 13.26 14.42
N VAL A 119 1.54 13.70 13.29
CA VAL A 119 1.17 14.97 12.65
C VAL A 119 0.38 14.61 11.40
N ASP A 120 -0.93 14.80 11.47
CA ASP A 120 -1.85 14.51 10.38
C ASP A 120 -2.33 15.83 9.79
N ALA A 121 -1.63 16.29 8.75
CA ALA A 121 -1.92 17.52 8.02
C ALA A 121 -2.78 17.24 6.78
N ARG A 122 -3.52 16.13 6.77
CA ARG A 122 -4.47 15.81 5.72
C ARG A 122 -5.77 16.56 5.92
N ASP A 123 -6.42 16.86 4.81
CA ASP A 123 -7.73 17.48 4.69
C ASP A 123 -8.68 16.46 4.07
N GLN A 124 -9.89 16.36 4.62
CA GLN A 124 -10.92 15.45 4.13
C GLN A 124 -11.51 15.96 2.80
N ASP A 125 -11.50 17.29 2.63
CA ASP A 125 -12.05 17.97 1.45
C ASP A 125 -10.98 18.19 0.36
N TRP A 126 -9.86 17.47 0.44
CA TRP A 126 -8.74 17.66 -0.47
C TRP A 126 -9.05 17.15 -1.88
N ASP A 127 -8.92 18.04 -2.87
CA ASP A 127 -9.20 17.82 -4.29
C ASP A 127 -7.98 17.34 -5.11
N PHE A 128 -6.94 16.81 -4.46
CA PHE A 128 -5.64 16.47 -5.05
C PHE A 128 -4.82 17.64 -5.61
N SER A 129 -5.28 18.89 -5.45
CA SER A 129 -4.53 20.06 -5.87
C SER A 129 -3.40 20.39 -4.88
N GLU A 130 -2.28 20.88 -5.41
CA GLU A 130 -1.16 21.33 -4.60
C GLU A 130 -0.80 22.78 -4.98
N PRO A 131 -0.96 23.76 -4.08
CA PRO A 131 -0.70 25.18 -4.39
C PRO A 131 0.71 25.48 -4.90
N GLU A 132 1.68 24.63 -4.53
CA GLU A 132 3.07 24.70 -4.96
C GLU A 132 3.34 24.14 -6.37
N ILE A 133 2.41 23.38 -6.96
CA ILE A 133 2.53 22.82 -8.30
C ILE A 133 1.69 23.70 -9.24
N PRO A 134 2.31 24.36 -10.25
CA PRO A 134 1.53 25.09 -11.25
C PRO A 134 0.54 24.15 -11.95
N SER A 135 -0.75 24.42 -11.78
CA SER A 135 -1.81 23.79 -12.58
C SER A 135 -2.09 24.65 -13.80
N ASP A 136 -2.20 24.02 -14.97
CA ASP A 136 -2.66 24.69 -16.19
C ASP A 136 -4.17 24.98 -16.15
N TYR A 137 -4.91 24.34 -15.24
CA TYR A 137 -6.31 24.59 -15.01
C TYR A 137 -6.46 25.73 -13.99
N GLU A 138 -7.08 26.83 -14.41
CA GLU A 138 -7.50 27.97 -13.56
C GLU A 138 -8.67 27.58 -12.63
N CYS A 139 -8.64 26.38 -12.05
CA CYS A 139 -9.60 25.97 -11.03
C CYS A 139 -9.23 26.66 -9.72
N ASP A 140 -10.25 27.02 -8.93
CA ASP A 140 -10.13 27.78 -7.69
C ASP A 140 -8.93 27.32 -6.84
N THR A 141 -8.13 28.27 -6.36
CA THR A 141 -6.90 27.99 -5.62
C THR A 141 -7.26 27.42 -4.23
N TYR A 142 -7.53 26.12 -4.17
CA TYR A 142 -7.67 25.37 -2.93
C TYR A 142 -6.53 25.76 -1.99
N THR A 143 -6.90 26.08 -0.75
CA THR A 143 -5.95 26.51 0.27
C THR A 143 -6.05 25.53 1.42
N PRO A 144 -5.03 24.67 1.63
CA PRO A 144 -5.11 23.65 2.65
C PRO A 144 -5.20 24.28 4.05
N PRO A 145 -6.08 23.78 4.94
CA PRO A 145 -6.22 24.30 6.30
C PRO A 145 -4.91 24.15 7.09
N PHE A 146 -4.15 23.08 6.83
CA PHE A 146 -2.85 22.84 7.45
C PHE A 146 -1.67 23.38 6.63
N SER A 147 -1.36 24.66 6.80
CA SER A 147 -0.23 25.32 6.13
C SER A 147 1.18 24.91 6.61
N SER A 148 2.19 25.24 5.81
CA SER A 148 3.62 25.14 6.17
C SER A 148 4.01 25.91 7.44
N SER A 149 3.34 27.04 7.75
CA SER A 149 3.55 27.74 9.02
C SER A 149 3.03 26.97 10.23
N HIS A 150 1.92 26.25 10.07
CA HIS A 150 1.38 25.38 11.11
C HIS A 150 2.37 24.23 11.37
N MET A 151 2.88 23.59 10.31
CA MET A 151 3.92 22.56 10.45
C MET A 151 5.16 23.08 11.18
N LYS A 152 5.69 24.25 10.78
CA LYS A 152 6.85 24.87 11.44
C LYS A 152 6.60 25.05 12.95
N THR A 153 5.41 25.50 13.31
CA THR A 153 5.01 25.72 14.70
C THR A 153 4.96 24.40 15.47
N ALA A 154 4.28 23.38 14.92
CA ALA A 154 4.19 22.05 15.51
C ALA A 154 5.58 21.44 15.76
N ILE A 155 6.43 21.40 14.73
CA ILE A 155 7.78 20.83 14.82
C ILE A 155 8.66 21.60 15.81
N SER A 156 8.55 22.92 15.88
CA SER A 156 9.32 23.74 16.85
C SER A 156 9.03 23.37 18.31
N HIS A 157 7.79 22.96 18.62
CA HIS A 157 7.41 22.48 19.96
C HIS A 157 7.86 21.03 20.22
N LEU A 158 7.93 20.20 19.18
CA LEU A 158 8.30 18.78 19.30
C LEU A 158 9.81 18.55 19.37
N LEU A 159 10.60 19.33 18.64
CA LEU A 159 12.07 19.18 18.52
C LEU A 159 12.85 19.18 19.84
N PRO A 160 12.52 20.00 20.85
CA PRO A 160 13.18 19.94 22.16
C PRO A 160 13.09 18.55 22.83
N HIS A 161 12.17 17.70 22.36
CA HIS A 161 11.93 16.36 22.87
C HIS A 161 12.41 15.24 21.94
N LEU A 162 13.23 15.54 20.91
CA LEU A 162 13.75 14.57 19.94
C LEU A 162 14.35 13.30 20.59
N SER A 163 15.05 13.44 21.71
CA SER A 163 15.64 12.29 22.44
C SER A 163 14.62 11.32 23.03
N ARG A 164 13.35 11.72 23.10
CA ARG A 164 12.22 10.94 23.62
C ARG A 164 11.38 10.33 22.50
N TRP A 165 11.56 10.71 21.25
CA TRP A 165 10.75 10.20 20.14
C TRP A 165 10.93 8.70 19.99
N ARG A 166 9.82 7.95 20.01
CA ARG A 166 9.77 6.51 19.81
C ARG A 166 9.12 6.18 18.48
N CYS A 167 7.97 6.77 18.20
CA CYS A 167 7.27 6.66 16.92
C CYS A 167 6.95 8.07 16.42
N VAL A 168 7.20 8.32 15.14
CA VAL A 168 6.85 9.59 14.49
C VAL A 168 6.21 9.28 13.15
N SER A 169 4.97 9.75 12.97
CA SER A 169 4.23 9.69 11.72
C SER A 169 3.88 11.11 11.29
N ILE A 170 4.27 11.49 10.07
CA ILE A 170 3.91 12.77 9.46
C ILE A 170 3.20 12.45 8.15
N LEU A 171 1.93 12.82 8.07
CA LEU A 171 1.05 12.61 6.93
C LEU A 171 0.66 14.00 6.40
N THR A 172 0.86 14.24 5.11
CA THR A 172 0.54 15.53 4.48
C THR A 172 -0.06 15.27 3.10
N ASP A 173 -1.05 16.05 2.70
CA ASP A 173 -1.58 15.97 1.34
C ASP A 173 -0.64 16.59 0.32
N SER A 174 -0.20 17.83 0.58
CA SER A 174 0.76 18.55 -0.25
C SER A 174 2.21 18.41 0.26
N TRP A 175 3.17 18.77 -0.59
CA TRP A 175 4.60 18.68 -0.25
C TRP A 175 5.07 19.78 0.70
N ALA A 176 4.52 20.99 0.63
CA ALA A 176 5.07 22.15 1.31
C ALA A 176 5.12 22.01 2.85
N PRO A 177 4.09 21.48 3.54
CA PRO A 177 4.19 21.16 4.96
C PRO A 177 5.27 20.09 5.23
N MET A 178 5.31 19.00 4.45
CA MET A 178 6.32 17.95 4.61
C MET A 178 7.73 18.52 4.48
N TYR A 179 8.00 19.31 3.44
CA TYR A 179 9.27 19.97 3.19
C TYR A 179 9.73 20.80 4.40
N VAL A 180 8.83 21.59 5.00
CA VAL A 180 9.15 22.35 6.21
C VAL A 180 9.47 21.44 7.39
N ALA A 181 8.74 20.33 7.58
CA ALA A 181 9.04 19.38 8.64
C ALA A 181 10.47 18.81 8.48
N LEU A 182 10.82 18.35 7.28
CA LEU A 182 12.14 17.79 6.97
C LEU A 182 13.24 18.82 7.20
N GLN A 183 13.07 20.06 6.70
CA GLN A 183 14.03 21.14 6.91
C GLN A 183 14.26 21.46 8.39
N GLN A 184 13.20 21.42 9.22
CA GLN A 184 13.33 21.68 10.65
C GLN A 184 13.95 20.50 11.39
N ILE A 185 13.63 19.25 11.02
CA ILE A 185 14.12 18.04 11.70
C ILE A 185 15.58 17.72 11.34
N GLN A 186 15.95 17.89 10.08
CA GLN A 186 17.24 17.45 9.52
C GLN A 186 18.47 17.89 10.32
N PRO A 187 18.63 19.18 10.72
CA PRO A 187 19.83 19.60 11.45
C PRO A 187 19.93 18.96 12.84
N TYR A 188 18.81 18.75 13.52
CA TYR A 188 18.79 18.20 14.86
C TYR A 188 18.96 16.68 14.85
N ILE A 189 18.30 15.98 13.93
CA ILE A 189 18.41 14.52 13.86
C ILE A 189 19.83 14.11 13.47
N THR A 190 20.47 14.78 12.52
CA THR A 190 21.85 14.47 12.12
C THR A 190 22.89 14.84 13.18
N THR A 191 22.64 15.86 14.00
CA THR A 191 23.57 16.32 15.05
C THR A 191 23.39 15.60 16.38
N LEU A 192 22.14 15.42 16.82
CA LEU A 192 21.79 14.88 18.15
C LEU A 192 21.38 13.40 18.10
N GLY A 193 21.00 12.90 16.93
CA GLY A 193 20.38 11.60 16.77
C GLY A 193 18.95 11.54 17.32
N ALA A 194 18.29 10.42 17.08
CA ALA A 194 17.01 10.07 17.68
C ALA A 194 17.16 8.71 18.40
N PRO A 195 17.77 8.68 19.61
CA PRO A 195 18.24 7.46 20.25
C PRO A 195 17.15 6.46 20.66
N ARG A 196 15.89 6.91 20.70
CA ARG A 196 14.73 6.09 21.06
C ARG A 196 13.80 5.79 19.88
N LEU A 197 14.09 6.34 18.69
CA LEU A 197 13.21 6.21 17.54
C LEU A 197 13.22 4.76 17.05
N GLU A 198 12.06 4.13 17.09
CA GLU A 198 11.79 2.75 16.69
C GLU A 198 10.98 2.70 15.40
N SER A 199 10.11 3.69 15.15
CA SER A 199 9.28 3.80 13.94
C SER A 199 9.29 5.22 13.39
N LEU A 200 9.48 5.34 12.08
CA LEU A 200 9.41 6.60 11.34
C LEU A 200 8.56 6.40 10.07
N THR A 201 7.47 7.16 9.97
CA THR A 201 6.57 7.17 8.82
C THR A 201 6.47 8.59 8.28
N LEU A 202 6.86 8.77 7.02
CA LEU A 202 6.77 10.05 6.31
C LEU A 202 5.98 9.80 5.02
N MET A 203 4.79 10.40 4.91
CA MET A 203 3.89 10.17 3.80
C MET A 203 3.38 11.48 3.22
N ARG A 204 3.68 11.70 1.94
CA ARG A 204 2.91 12.60 1.08
C ARG A 204 1.78 11.77 0.49
N CYS A 205 0.55 12.13 0.80
CA CYS A 205 -0.66 11.38 0.46
C CYS A 205 -1.13 11.62 -0.99
N ASN A 206 -0.45 12.49 -1.73
CA ASN A 206 -0.56 12.55 -3.18
C ASN A 206 0.24 11.43 -3.86
N ASP A 207 -0.43 10.38 -4.32
CA ASP A 207 0.23 9.36 -5.13
C ASP A 207 0.40 9.79 -6.59
N PHE A 208 -0.41 10.71 -7.13
CA PHE A 208 -0.38 11.07 -8.54
C PHE A 208 0.96 11.68 -8.96
N VAL A 209 1.59 12.43 -8.06
CA VAL A 209 2.91 13.05 -8.28
C VAL A 209 4.01 12.03 -8.53
N SER A 210 3.81 10.79 -8.05
CA SER A 210 4.81 9.74 -8.21
C SER A 210 4.90 9.24 -9.65
N TYR A 211 3.86 9.41 -10.47
CA TYR A 211 3.86 9.07 -11.89
C TYR A 211 4.60 10.10 -12.75
N SER A 212 4.97 11.24 -12.17
CA SER A 212 5.85 12.19 -12.83
C SER A 212 7.29 11.66 -12.93
N ASN A 213 7.93 11.95 -14.06
CA ASN A 213 9.36 11.68 -14.25
C ASN A 213 10.24 12.57 -13.37
N THR A 214 9.76 13.76 -13.02
CA THR A 214 10.49 14.73 -12.21
C THR A 214 9.76 15.03 -10.91
N PHE A 215 10.53 15.26 -9.85
CA PHE A 215 10.00 15.60 -8.55
C PHE A 215 9.25 16.92 -8.59
N GLN A 216 7.99 16.91 -8.14
CA GLN A 216 7.19 18.12 -8.02
C GLN A 216 6.90 18.41 -6.55
N PRO A 217 6.98 19.67 -6.09
CA PRO A 217 7.45 20.85 -6.83
C PRO A 217 8.98 20.86 -6.96
N GLN A 218 9.50 21.17 -8.16
CA GLN A 218 10.92 21.06 -8.48
C GLN A 218 11.83 21.92 -7.58
N ASN A 219 11.36 23.11 -7.17
CA ASN A 219 12.10 24.05 -6.33
C ASN A 219 12.22 23.61 -4.86
N MET A 220 11.45 22.61 -4.43
CA MET A 220 11.53 22.02 -3.09
C MET A 220 12.06 20.59 -3.09
N LYS A 221 12.70 20.18 -4.20
CA LYS A 221 13.43 18.92 -4.28
C LYS A 221 14.59 18.87 -3.27
N ASP A 222 15.27 20.00 -3.03
CA ASP A 222 16.46 20.04 -2.17
C ASP A 222 16.21 20.81 -0.85
N PRO A 223 16.85 20.40 0.26
CA PRO A 223 17.76 19.25 0.38
C PRO A 223 17.02 17.93 0.62
N ALA A 224 17.61 16.82 0.17
CA ALA A 224 17.15 15.48 0.53
C ALA A 224 17.27 15.24 2.05
N PHE A 225 16.28 14.55 2.62
CA PHE A 225 16.28 14.22 4.04
C PHE A 225 17.41 13.21 4.39
N LEU A 226 17.93 13.29 5.61
CA LEU A 226 19.07 12.51 6.12
C LEU A 226 20.40 12.67 5.38
N TYR A 227 20.55 13.72 4.56
CA TYR A 227 21.84 14.06 3.94
C TYR A 227 22.96 14.29 4.97
N LEU A 228 24.04 13.50 4.88
CA LEU A 228 25.25 13.64 5.69
C LEU A 228 26.31 14.42 4.91
N SER A 229 26.59 15.66 5.32
CA SER A 229 27.64 16.46 4.71
C SER A 229 29.02 15.81 4.85
N GLU A 230 29.81 15.78 3.76
CA GLU A 230 31.11 15.12 3.62
C GLU A 230 32.22 15.53 4.61
N GLY A 231 31.98 16.53 5.46
CA GLY A 231 32.93 16.99 6.49
C GLY A 231 32.54 16.67 7.94
N SER A 232 31.35 16.11 8.18
CA SER A 232 30.88 15.85 9.55
C SER A 232 31.67 14.70 10.16
N THR A 233 32.24 14.91 11.35
CA THR A 233 32.90 13.85 12.13
C THR A 233 31.94 12.68 12.26
N ARG A 234 32.34 11.49 11.77
CA ARG A 234 31.53 10.27 11.65
C ARG A 234 30.42 10.21 12.72
N PRO A 235 29.15 10.46 12.35
CA PRO A 235 28.08 10.41 13.32
C PRO A 235 27.89 8.96 13.75
N GLN A 236 28.30 8.66 14.97
CA GLN A 236 28.06 7.34 15.54
C GLN A 236 26.61 7.28 15.98
N ASN A 237 25.82 6.43 15.31
CA ASN A 237 24.57 5.90 15.80
C ASN A 237 23.42 6.93 15.88
N ILE A 238 23.06 7.52 14.73
CA ILE A 238 21.97 8.50 14.60
C ILE A 238 20.62 7.88 14.97
N LEU A 239 20.31 6.70 14.42
CA LEU A 239 19.02 6.01 14.56
C LEU A 239 19.18 4.58 15.12
N PRO A 240 19.73 4.41 16.35
CA PRO A 240 20.16 3.12 16.90
C PRO A 240 19.09 2.04 17.03
N ARG A 241 17.83 2.46 17.07
CA ARG A 241 16.69 1.61 17.44
C ARG A 241 15.64 1.51 16.34
N LEU A 242 15.89 2.15 15.18
CA LEU A 242 14.92 2.17 14.11
C LEU A 242 14.66 0.75 13.61
N ARG A 243 13.38 0.39 13.54
CA ARG A 243 12.87 -0.93 13.14
C ARG A 243 11.90 -0.84 11.98
N HIS A 244 11.08 0.21 11.97
CA HIS A 244 10.06 0.42 10.95
C HIS A 244 10.33 1.74 10.26
N LEU A 245 10.49 1.70 8.94
CA LEU A 245 10.69 2.87 8.11
C LEU A 245 9.71 2.82 6.94
N THR A 246 8.85 3.84 6.85
CA THR A 246 7.92 4.04 5.74
C THR A 246 8.18 5.40 5.12
N LEU A 247 8.51 5.40 3.83
CA LEU A 247 8.73 6.60 3.01
C LEU A 247 7.79 6.53 1.80
N ARG A 248 6.75 7.37 1.79
CA ARG A 248 5.81 7.47 0.66
C ARG A 248 5.83 8.87 0.06
N GLY A 249 6.33 9.00 -1.16
CA GLY A 249 6.49 10.30 -1.82
C GLY A 249 7.47 11.25 -1.13
N VAL A 250 8.31 10.73 -0.22
CA VAL A 250 9.32 11.49 0.53
C VAL A 250 10.70 10.93 0.24
N HIS A 251 11.51 11.67 -0.51
CA HIS A 251 12.86 11.24 -0.85
C HIS A 251 13.90 11.59 0.22
N VAL A 252 14.95 10.79 0.23
CA VAL A 252 16.08 10.87 1.15
C VAL A 252 17.38 10.81 0.37
N ASP A 253 18.50 11.12 1.01
CA ASP A 253 19.81 10.75 0.49
C ASP A 253 20.04 9.25 0.71
N TRP A 254 19.82 8.43 -0.31
CA TRP A 254 19.82 6.97 -0.23
C TRP A 254 21.16 6.38 0.26
N ALA A 255 22.27 6.98 -0.16
CA ALA A 255 23.61 6.62 0.29
C ALA A 255 23.83 6.91 1.79
N SER A 256 23.41 8.09 2.27
CA SER A 256 23.44 8.44 3.68
C SER A 256 22.51 7.56 4.50
N LEU A 257 21.29 7.27 4.02
CA LEU A 257 20.37 6.38 4.72
C LEU A 257 21.00 5.00 4.92
N SER A 258 21.56 4.41 3.86
CA SER A 258 22.28 3.13 3.94
C SER A 258 23.43 3.20 4.97
N THR A 259 24.18 4.30 4.99
CA THR A 259 25.26 4.52 5.96
C THR A 259 24.73 4.64 7.39
N ILE A 260 23.61 5.32 7.60
CA ILE A 260 22.98 5.46 8.94
C ILE A 260 22.54 4.09 9.45
N LEU A 261 21.89 3.30 8.59
CA LEU A 261 21.37 1.97 8.94
C LEU A 261 22.50 0.97 9.20
N SER A 262 23.61 1.04 8.45
CA SER A 262 24.76 0.15 8.67
C SER A 262 25.42 0.30 10.04
N HIS A 263 25.23 1.46 10.70
CA HIS A 263 25.77 1.73 12.04
C HIS A 263 24.74 1.48 13.16
N SER A 264 23.49 1.19 12.82
CA SER A 264 22.46 0.92 13.82
C SER A 264 22.73 -0.42 14.51
N GLN A 265 22.51 -0.46 15.83
CA GLN A 265 22.61 -1.71 16.60
C GLN A 265 21.46 -2.68 16.30
N ARG A 266 20.33 -2.13 15.85
CA ARG A 266 19.15 -2.87 15.42
C ARG A 266 18.95 -2.61 13.93
N THR A 267 18.88 -3.69 13.16
CA THR A 267 18.53 -3.59 11.74
C THR A 267 17.02 -3.39 11.60
N LEU A 268 16.60 -2.87 10.45
CA LEU A 268 15.18 -2.71 10.13
C LEU A 268 14.48 -4.08 10.09
N ASP A 269 13.28 -4.11 10.67
CA ASP A 269 12.34 -5.23 10.62
C ASP A 269 11.33 -5.01 9.48
N THR A 270 10.95 -3.75 9.20
CA THR A 270 10.03 -3.35 8.12
C THR A 270 10.60 -2.17 7.33
N LEU A 271 10.56 -2.28 6.00
CA LEU A 271 10.93 -1.22 5.07
C LEU A 271 9.82 -1.07 4.02
N GLU A 272 9.28 0.14 3.91
CA GLU A 272 8.28 0.50 2.92
C GLU A 272 8.76 1.73 2.14
N LEU A 273 8.82 1.57 0.82
CA LEU A 273 9.18 2.61 -0.14
C LEU A 273 8.08 2.69 -1.20
N SER A 274 7.34 3.80 -1.20
CA SER A 274 6.18 3.96 -2.07
C SER A 274 6.13 5.35 -2.73
N SER A 275 5.50 5.44 -3.90
CA SER A 275 5.13 6.71 -4.53
C SER A 275 6.27 7.72 -4.78
N HIS A 276 7.47 7.28 -5.21
CA HIS A 276 8.56 8.20 -5.60
C HIS A 276 8.53 8.54 -7.10
N SER A 277 8.74 9.82 -7.45
CA SER A 277 9.02 10.23 -8.83
C SER A 277 10.33 9.63 -9.33
N LEU A 278 10.44 9.42 -10.64
CA LEU A 278 11.56 8.67 -11.24
C LEU A 278 12.94 9.24 -10.86
N ASP A 279 13.09 10.57 -10.86
CA ASP A 279 14.34 11.30 -10.61
C ASP A 279 14.78 11.40 -9.13
N VAL A 280 14.00 10.86 -8.20
CA VAL A 280 14.36 10.74 -6.76
C VAL A 280 14.36 9.31 -6.25
N ARG A 281 14.04 8.33 -7.11
CA ARG A 281 14.21 6.92 -6.79
C ARG A 281 15.68 6.59 -6.52
N PRO A 282 15.96 5.57 -5.70
CA PRO A 282 17.34 5.12 -5.52
C PRO A 282 17.88 4.60 -6.86
N THR A 283 19.17 4.78 -7.09
CA THR A 283 19.84 4.05 -8.16
C THR A 283 19.94 2.56 -7.81
N LEU A 284 20.16 1.70 -8.81
CA LEU A 284 20.32 0.26 -8.60
C LEU A 284 21.39 -0.10 -7.53
N PRO A 285 22.60 0.50 -7.52
CA PRO A 285 23.59 0.24 -6.48
C PRO A 285 23.15 0.72 -5.09
N GLU A 286 22.48 1.87 -5.00
CA GLU A 286 21.98 2.43 -3.73
C GLU A 286 20.88 1.56 -3.13
N PHE A 287 19.92 1.12 -3.95
CA PHE A 287 18.85 0.23 -3.50
C PHE A 287 19.41 -1.10 -3.00
N ARG A 288 20.36 -1.70 -3.75
CA ARG A 288 21.06 -2.91 -3.33
C ARG A 288 21.82 -2.71 -2.02
N GLN A 289 22.53 -1.59 -1.89
CA GLN A 289 23.25 -1.25 -0.66
C GLN A 289 22.28 -1.13 0.51
N LEU A 290 21.17 -0.41 0.34
CA LEU A 290 20.13 -0.25 1.35
C LEU A 290 19.63 -1.61 1.86
N LEU A 291 19.22 -2.51 0.96
CA LEU A 291 18.78 -3.85 1.33
C LEU A 291 19.87 -4.66 2.03
N SER A 292 21.12 -4.57 1.57
CA SER A 292 22.25 -5.29 2.18
C SER A 292 22.56 -4.87 3.61
N THR A 293 22.19 -3.63 3.99
CA THR A 293 22.32 -3.14 5.38
C THR A 293 21.21 -3.65 6.31
N CYS A 294 20.19 -4.33 5.76
CA CYS A 294 19.00 -4.79 6.48
C CYS A 294 18.82 -6.32 6.44
N PRO A 295 19.82 -7.14 6.86
CA PRO A 295 19.74 -8.61 6.72
C PRO A 295 18.65 -9.29 7.57
N ARG A 296 18.04 -8.57 8.53
CA ARG A 296 16.94 -9.08 9.36
C ARG A 296 15.57 -8.58 8.92
N LEU A 297 15.47 -7.92 7.76
CA LEU A 297 14.23 -7.42 7.22
C LEU A 297 13.20 -8.56 7.14
N THR A 298 12.01 -8.33 7.70
CA THR A 298 10.92 -9.31 7.75
C THR A 298 9.79 -8.99 6.79
N LYS A 299 9.58 -7.70 6.51
CA LYS A 299 8.59 -7.18 5.57
C LYS A 299 9.21 -6.12 4.68
N LEU A 300 9.03 -6.28 3.37
CA LEU A 300 9.46 -5.33 2.34
C LEU A 300 8.25 -4.93 1.50
N VAL A 301 8.00 -3.62 1.40
CA VAL A 301 6.98 -3.05 0.54
C VAL A 301 7.64 -2.08 -0.43
N VAL A 302 7.46 -2.30 -1.73
CA VAL A 302 7.99 -1.44 -2.79
C VAL A 302 6.87 -1.20 -3.80
N SER A 303 6.41 0.04 -3.93
CA SER A 303 5.40 0.41 -4.93
C SER A 303 5.81 1.69 -5.65
N GLY A 304 6.18 1.58 -6.93
CA GLY A 304 6.65 2.74 -7.71
C GLY A 304 7.89 3.45 -7.13
N SER A 305 8.71 2.74 -6.35
CA SER A 305 9.90 3.28 -5.66
C SER A 305 11.09 2.33 -5.71
N GLY A 306 11.07 1.37 -6.64
CA GLY A 306 12.20 0.51 -6.92
C GLY A 306 13.39 1.31 -7.48
N PRO A 307 14.51 0.63 -7.78
CA PRO A 307 15.64 1.29 -8.41
C PRO A 307 15.23 1.88 -9.77
N GLY A 308 15.66 3.11 -10.06
CA GLY A 308 15.41 3.73 -11.37
C GLY A 308 16.12 2.94 -12.48
N VAL A 309 15.36 2.44 -13.45
CA VAL A 309 15.90 1.77 -14.65
C VAL A 309 15.82 2.72 -15.83
N SER A 310 16.87 2.75 -16.66
CA SER A 310 16.88 3.55 -17.88
C SER A 310 15.91 2.94 -18.89
N GLU A 311 15.09 3.76 -19.55
CA GLU A 311 14.13 3.32 -20.58
C GLU A 311 14.84 2.66 -21.79
N ASP A 312 16.14 2.92 -21.98
CA ASP A 312 16.94 2.39 -23.08
C ASP A 312 17.33 0.90 -22.94
N VAL A 313 16.94 0.21 -21.88
CA VAL A 313 17.31 -1.21 -21.66
C VAL A 313 16.37 -2.13 -22.45
N ASP A 314 16.92 -2.86 -23.42
CA ASP A 314 16.19 -3.89 -24.15
C ASP A 314 15.59 -4.95 -23.19
N GLU A 315 14.28 -5.15 -23.23
CA GLU A 315 13.48 -6.06 -22.37
C GLU A 315 13.96 -7.53 -22.32
N GLY A 316 14.83 -7.94 -23.25
CA GLY A 316 15.30 -9.33 -23.35
C GLY A 316 16.57 -9.67 -22.58
N ASN A 317 17.26 -8.67 -22.02
CA ASN A 317 18.52 -8.89 -21.30
C ASN A 317 18.32 -8.69 -19.79
N SER A 318 18.90 -9.59 -18.99
CA SER A 318 19.00 -9.45 -17.53
C SER A 318 19.49 -8.05 -17.17
N ILE A 319 18.63 -7.26 -16.54
CA ILE A 319 18.89 -5.86 -16.17
C ILE A 319 19.98 -5.82 -15.10
N VAL A 320 19.91 -6.80 -14.19
CA VAL A 320 21.00 -7.09 -13.27
C VAL A 320 22.16 -7.63 -14.12
N ASN A 321 23.05 -6.72 -14.51
CA ASN A 321 24.34 -7.04 -15.14
C ASN A 321 24.96 -8.25 -14.42
N GLU A 322 25.66 -9.12 -15.14
CA GLU A 322 26.34 -10.31 -14.60
C GLU A 322 27.21 -10.06 -13.35
N SER A 323 27.52 -8.80 -13.04
CA SER A 323 28.29 -8.36 -11.89
C SER A 323 27.50 -8.19 -10.57
N LEU A 324 26.17 -8.12 -10.59
CA LEU A 324 25.39 -7.84 -9.39
C LEU A 324 24.73 -9.12 -8.86
N HIS A 325 25.23 -9.59 -7.71
CA HIS A 325 24.61 -10.70 -7.00
C HIS A 325 23.35 -10.25 -6.24
N PRO A 326 22.29 -11.09 -6.21
CA PRO A 326 21.13 -10.90 -5.35
C PRO A 326 21.51 -10.67 -3.89
N VAL A 327 20.70 -9.91 -3.17
CA VAL A 327 20.90 -9.57 -1.76
C VAL A 327 20.28 -10.65 -0.89
N PRO A 328 21.06 -11.34 -0.03
CA PRO A 328 20.52 -12.34 0.87
C PRO A 328 19.66 -11.70 1.95
N LEU A 329 18.38 -12.02 1.95
CA LEU A 329 17.37 -11.56 2.91
C LEU A 329 16.70 -12.77 3.58
N PRO A 330 17.45 -13.55 4.39
CA PRO A 330 17.00 -14.83 4.93
C PRO A 330 15.85 -14.69 5.94
N CYS A 331 15.61 -13.49 6.49
CA CYS A 331 14.52 -13.23 7.41
C CYS A 331 13.26 -12.68 6.74
N LEU A 332 13.30 -12.37 5.44
CA LEU A 332 12.20 -11.76 4.72
C LEU A 332 11.07 -12.78 4.55
N ARG A 333 9.89 -12.41 5.04
CA ARG A 333 8.68 -13.25 5.07
C ARG A 333 7.57 -12.68 4.20
N GLU A 334 7.47 -11.36 4.15
CA GLU A 334 6.40 -10.65 3.46
C GLU A 334 7.00 -9.72 2.42
N ILE A 335 6.55 -9.86 1.18
CA ILE A 335 6.95 -9.04 0.04
C ILE A 335 5.69 -8.45 -0.58
N SER A 336 5.62 -7.13 -0.69
CA SER A 336 4.59 -6.44 -1.46
C SER A 336 5.25 -5.62 -2.55
N LEU A 337 4.92 -5.91 -3.80
CA LEU A 337 5.51 -5.28 -4.97
C LEU A 337 4.43 -4.69 -5.87
N GLY A 338 4.37 -3.36 -5.91
CA GLY A 338 3.63 -2.59 -6.91
C GLY A 338 4.55 -2.23 -8.08
N TYR A 339 4.28 -2.78 -9.26
CA TYR A 339 5.08 -2.54 -10.46
C TYR A 339 4.34 -1.59 -11.42
N ARG A 340 5.07 -0.65 -12.01
CA ARG A 340 4.56 0.25 -13.07
C ARG A 340 4.96 -0.19 -14.46
N SER A 341 6.05 -0.93 -14.53
CA SER A 341 6.55 -1.58 -15.72
C SER A 341 7.06 -2.96 -15.32
N ILE A 342 7.12 -3.86 -16.29
CA ILE A 342 7.66 -5.21 -16.08
C ILE A 342 9.13 -5.15 -15.67
N ILE A 343 9.87 -4.22 -16.26
CA ILE A 343 11.28 -3.96 -15.98
C ILE A 343 11.47 -3.54 -14.51
N ASP A 344 10.65 -2.62 -14.00
CA ASP A 344 10.69 -2.18 -12.59
C ASP A 344 10.47 -3.37 -11.64
N GLY A 345 9.44 -4.17 -11.92
CA GLY A 345 9.11 -5.34 -11.10
C GLY A 345 10.20 -6.41 -11.12
N LEU A 346 10.71 -6.75 -12.32
CA LEU A 346 11.75 -7.78 -12.48
C LEU A 346 13.04 -7.34 -11.80
N THR A 347 13.44 -6.08 -11.96
CA THR A 347 14.66 -5.54 -11.34
C THR A 347 14.61 -5.67 -9.83
N VAL A 348 13.47 -5.38 -9.20
CA VAL A 348 13.32 -5.57 -7.76
C VAL A 348 13.42 -7.05 -7.41
N LEU A 349 12.67 -7.93 -8.09
CA LEU A 349 12.64 -9.37 -7.78
C LEU A 349 14.01 -10.04 -7.96
N GLU A 350 14.76 -9.70 -9.01
CA GLU A 350 16.11 -10.22 -9.26
C GLU A 350 17.13 -9.84 -8.18
N LEU A 351 16.91 -8.71 -7.48
CA LEU A 351 17.77 -8.27 -6.39
C LEU A 351 17.51 -9.02 -5.07
N LEU A 352 16.42 -9.79 -4.95
CA LEU A 352 16.03 -10.43 -3.69
C LEU A 352 16.43 -11.90 -3.67
N ASP A 353 17.26 -12.32 -2.71
CA ASP A 353 17.39 -13.72 -2.32
C ASP A 353 16.65 -13.94 -0.99
N ALA A 354 15.36 -14.24 -1.09
CA ALA A 354 14.43 -14.36 0.04
C ALA A 354 13.79 -15.77 0.11
N PRO A 355 14.57 -16.82 0.40
CA PRO A 355 14.09 -18.21 0.33
C PRO A 355 13.01 -18.55 1.37
N ASN A 356 12.84 -17.69 2.39
CA ASN A 356 11.86 -17.84 3.47
C ASN A 356 10.62 -16.95 3.31
N ALA A 357 10.45 -16.31 2.14
CA ALA A 357 9.24 -15.56 1.83
C ALA A 357 8.02 -16.50 1.86
N LYS A 358 6.98 -16.05 2.57
CA LYS A 358 5.72 -16.79 2.80
C LYS A 358 4.52 -16.04 2.24
N VAL A 359 4.58 -14.72 2.22
CA VAL A 359 3.51 -13.85 1.73
C VAL A 359 4.05 -13.03 0.57
N LEU A 360 3.36 -13.08 -0.57
CA LEU A 360 3.66 -12.26 -1.75
C LEU A 360 2.40 -11.53 -2.19
N THR A 361 2.47 -10.20 -2.21
CA THR A 361 1.50 -9.34 -2.89
C THR A 361 2.15 -8.78 -4.15
N LEU A 362 1.53 -9.02 -5.29
CA LEU A 362 1.92 -8.44 -6.57
C LEU A 362 0.78 -7.56 -7.07
N GLU A 363 1.08 -6.30 -7.37
CA GLU A 363 0.08 -5.29 -7.73
C GLU A 363 0.50 -4.54 -8.99
N ASP A 364 -0.41 -4.46 -9.96
CA ASP A 364 -0.29 -3.50 -11.05
C ASP A 364 -0.51 -2.10 -10.47
N ALA A 365 0.58 -1.33 -10.41
CA ALA A 365 0.61 0.03 -9.86
C ALA A 365 0.78 1.08 -10.97
N THR A 366 0.45 0.73 -12.23
CA THR A 366 0.34 1.67 -13.35
C THR A 366 -0.64 2.81 -13.05
N HIS A 367 -0.53 3.90 -13.80
CA HIS A 367 -1.44 5.03 -13.58
C HIS A 367 -2.85 4.61 -14.02
N PRO A 368 -3.91 4.86 -13.23
CA PRO A 368 -5.27 4.42 -13.60
C PRO A 368 -5.77 5.01 -14.91
N GLY A 369 -5.25 6.16 -15.32
CA GLY A 369 -5.52 6.80 -16.62
C GLY A 369 -4.61 6.35 -17.77
N GLU A 370 -3.63 5.47 -17.55
CA GLU A 370 -2.83 4.90 -18.64
C GLU A 370 -3.67 3.86 -19.40
N PRO A 371 -3.81 3.99 -20.73
CA PRO A 371 -4.65 3.09 -21.52
C PRO A 371 -3.99 1.74 -21.82
N GLU A 372 -2.68 1.62 -21.58
CA GLU A 372 -1.90 0.43 -21.93
C GLU A 372 -1.86 -0.55 -20.76
N ASP A 373 -2.45 -1.71 -20.97
CA ASP A 373 -2.37 -2.83 -20.04
C ASP A 373 -0.95 -3.41 -20.01
N VAL A 374 -0.38 -3.52 -18.82
CA VAL A 374 0.94 -4.10 -18.62
C VAL A 374 0.84 -5.61 -18.44
N ASP A 375 1.39 -6.41 -19.37
CA ASP A 375 1.40 -7.88 -19.28
C ASP A 375 2.48 -8.37 -18.30
N ALA A 376 2.06 -8.78 -17.11
CA ALA A 376 2.88 -9.34 -16.05
C ALA A 376 3.38 -10.76 -16.30
N GLY A 377 3.23 -11.32 -17.50
CA GLY A 377 3.65 -12.67 -17.82
C GLY A 377 5.11 -12.95 -17.55
N SER A 378 6.00 -12.00 -17.83
CA SER A 378 7.42 -12.17 -17.55
C SER A 378 7.72 -12.17 -16.05
N LEU A 379 7.03 -11.35 -15.27
CA LEU A 379 7.13 -11.34 -13.80
C LEU A 379 6.67 -12.67 -13.20
N LEU A 380 5.49 -13.14 -13.59
CA LEU A 380 4.91 -14.39 -13.08
C LEU A 380 5.76 -15.60 -13.46
N THR A 381 6.28 -15.61 -14.69
CA THR A 381 7.19 -16.66 -15.16
C THR A 381 8.46 -16.65 -14.33
N TYR A 382 9.11 -15.49 -14.16
CA TYR A 382 10.31 -15.35 -13.35
C TYR A 382 10.11 -15.86 -11.93
N VAL A 383 9.02 -15.47 -11.25
CA VAL A 383 8.76 -15.94 -9.88
C VAL A 383 8.57 -17.46 -9.84
N GLY A 384 7.90 -18.03 -10.85
CA GLY A 384 7.66 -19.46 -10.95
C GLY A 384 8.90 -20.28 -11.29
N THR A 385 9.81 -19.78 -12.12
CA THR A 385 10.91 -20.57 -12.69
C THR A 385 12.31 -20.15 -12.22
N GLY A 386 12.45 -18.92 -11.76
CA GLY A 386 13.74 -18.25 -11.56
C GLY A 386 14.45 -17.85 -12.85
N GLU A 387 13.79 -18.01 -14.01
CA GLU A 387 14.35 -17.73 -15.33
C GLU A 387 13.61 -16.54 -15.96
N ILE A 388 14.37 -15.61 -16.54
CA ILE A 388 13.82 -14.49 -17.30
C ILE A 388 13.37 -15.06 -18.66
N PRO A 389 12.07 -14.98 -19.01
CA PRO A 389 11.62 -15.48 -20.30
C PRO A 389 12.26 -14.68 -21.43
N THR A 390 12.73 -15.38 -22.46
CA THR A 390 13.17 -14.74 -23.69
C THR A 390 11.95 -14.31 -24.50
N ARG A 391 12.06 -13.19 -25.21
CA ARG A 391 10.97 -12.57 -25.99
C ARG A 391 10.29 -13.51 -27.00
N ASP A 392 10.99 -14.55 -27.44
CA ASP A 392 10.49 -15.55 -28.39
C ASP A 392 9.42 -16.50 -27.78
N ASP A 393 9.25 -16.51 -26.46
CA ASP A 393 8.45 -17.53 -25.75
C ASP A 393 6.96 -17.17 -25.58
N HIS A 394 6.50 -16.05 -26.17
CA HIS A 394 5.13 -15.54 -26.01
C HIS A 394 4.14 -15.99 -27.11
N ASP A 395 4.59 -16.66 -28.17
CA ASP A 395 3.76 -17.09 -29.31
C ASP A 395 3.16 -18.50 -29.11
N PHE A 396 2.15 -18.67 -28.25
CA PHE A 396 1.49 -19.97 -28.04
C PHE A 396 -0.04 -19.88 -27.98
N ILE A 397 -0.72 -20.95 -28.43
CA ILE A 397 -2.18 -21.09 -28.38
C ILE A 397 -2.53 -22.04 -27.23
N LEU A 398 -3.29 -21.57 -26.25
CA LEU A 398 -3.83 -22.43 -25.19
C LEU A 398 -5.20 -22.98 -25.61
N THR A 399 -5.39 -24.29 -25.47
CA THR A 399 -6.68 -24.96 -25.70
C THR A 399 -7.11 -25.63 -24.41
N TYR A 400 -8.34 -25.38 -23.95
CA TYR A 400 -8.95 -26.11 -22.84
C TYR A 400 -10.29 -26.69 -23.26
N THR A 401 -10.58 -27.89 -22.76
CA THR A 401 -11.87 -28.56 -22.95
C THR A 401 -12.71 -28.38 -21.69
N THR A 402 -13.89 -27.79 -21.82
CA THR A 402 -14.85 -27.69 -20.70
C THR A 402 -15.50 -29.05 -20.40
N PRO A 403 -16.14 -29.23 -19.23
CA PRO A 403 -16.75 -30.52 -18.83
C PRO A 403 -17.84 -31.04 -19.79
N ASP A 404 -18.45 -30.16 -20.59
CA ASP A 404 -19.41 -30.48 -21.65
C ASP A 404 -18.75 -30.86 -22.99
N GLY A 405 -17.41 -30.91 -23.04
CA GLY A 405 -16.62 -31.31 -24.20
C GLY A 405 -16.36 -30.19 -25.21
N GLN A 406 -16.69 -28.93 -24.90
CA GLN A 406 -16.36 -27.82 -25.80
C GLN A 406 -14.88 -27.44 -25.68
N GLU A 407 -14.16 -27.45 -26.80
CA GLU A 407 -12.80 -26.93 -26.88
C GLU A 407 -12.82 -25.41 -27.11
N TYR A 408 -12.17 -24.67 -26.23
CA TYR A 408 -11.93 -23.25 -26.39
C TYR A 408 -10.46 -23.04 -26.71
N GLN A 409 -10.19 -22.53 -27.92
CA GLN A 409 -8.87 -22.05 -28.32
C GLN A 409 -8.82 -20.54 -28.07
N LEU A 410 -7.92 -20.10 -27.19
CA LEU A 410 -7.63 -18.69 -27.02
C LEU A 410 -6.41 -18.34 -27.89
N PRO A 411 -6.60 -17.66 -29.04
CA PRO A 411 -5.48 -17.07 -29.76
C PRO A 411 -4.88 -15.96 -28.88
N ILE A 412 -3.65 -16.14 -28.42
CA ILE A 412 -2.86 -15.04 -27.85
C ILE A 412 -2.34 -14.23 -29.05
N ASN A 413 -2.57 -12.92 -29.04
CA ASN A 413 -2.47 -12.06 -30.22
C ASN A 413 -1.10 -12.14 -30.91
N LYS A 414 -1.12 -12.46 -32.21
CA LYS A 414 0.01 -12.33 -33.13
C LYS A 414 0.09 -10.93 -33.71
N SER A 415 1.27 -10.28 -33.67
CA SER A 415 1.90 -9.60 -34.82
C SER A 415 3.31 -9.04 -34.49
N PRO A 416 4.23 -8.80 -35.46
CA PRO A 416 4.24 -9.19 -36.87
C PRO A 416 5.46 -10.02 -37.33
N THR A 417 5.19 -10.93 -38.27
CA THR A 417 6.06 -11.58 -39.29
C THR A 417 7.34 -12.32 -38.87
N PRO A 418 7.43 -13.65 -39.12
CA PRO A 418 8.66 -14.41 -38.91
C PRO A 418 9.71 -14.07 -39.98
N SER A 419 10.90 -13.69 -39.53
CA SER A 419 12.10 -13.62 -40.37
C SER A 419 12.61 -15.04 -40.65
N PRO A 420 12.76 -15.46 -41.91
CA PRO A 420 13.18 -16.83 -42.23
C PRO A 420 14.71 -16.94 -42.18
N ASN A 421 15.33 -17.01 -40.99
CA ASN A 421 16.77 -17.32 -40.92
C ASN A 421 17.36 -17.80 -39.57
N THR A 422 16.61 -18.47 -38.70
CA THR A 422 17.19 -19.03 -37.47
C THR A 422 17.75 -20.44 -37.72
N GLN A 423 19.08 -20.55 -37.82
CA GLN A 423 19.80 -21.82 -38.00
C GLN A 423 19.69 -22.69 -36.74
N HIS A 424 19.32 -23.96 -36.94
CA HIS A 424 19.24 -24.99 -35.90
C HIS A 424 20.60 -25.20 -35.19
N HIS A 425 20.71 -24.76 -33.93
CA HIS A 425 21.78 -25.18 -33.03
C HIS A 425 21.56 -26.64 -32.60
N HIS A 426 22.50 -27.50 -32.94
CA HIS A 426 22.57 -28.90 -32.47
C HIS A 426 22.71 -28.94 -30.93
N GLN A 427 21.64 -29.32 -30.24
CA GLN A 427 21.66 -29.66 -28.81
C GLN A 427 22.35 -31.01 -28.57
N ASP A 428 23.22 -31.06 -27.57
CA ASP A 428 24.03 -32.21 -27.17
C ASP A 428 23.19 -33.18 -26.30
N PRO A 429 22.92 -34.43 -26.73
CA PRO A 429 21.98 -35.35 -26.07
C PRO A 429 22.48 -35.93 -24.74
N ASN A 430 23.65 -35.52 -24.23
CA ASN A 430 24.24 -35.99 -22.97
C ASN A 430 24.33 -34.91 -21.88
N ALA A 431 23.73 -33.73 -22.06
CA ALA A 431 23.63 -32.75 -21.00
C ALA A 431 22.71 -33.29 -19.88
N ASN A 432 23.26 -33.34 -18.66
CA ASN A 432 22.61 -33.77 -17.42
C ASN A 432 21.14 -33.31 -17.34
N ALA A 433 20.26 -34.16 -16.80
CA ALA A 433 18.84 -33.87 -16.58
C ALA A 433 18.66 -32.40 -16.13
N PRO A 434 17.76 -31.64 -16.79
CA PRO A 434 17.62 -30.21 -16.54
C PRO A 434 17.45 -30.01 -15.05
N ALA A 435 18.33 -29.19 -14.45
CA ALA A 435 18.22 -28.81 -13.07
C ALA A 435 16.78 -28.34 -12.87
N ALA A 436 16.04 -29.03 -11.98
CA ALA A 436 14.62 -28.76 -11.81
C ALA A 436 14.47 -27.26 -11.50
N SER A 437 13.84 -26.54 -12.44
CA SER A 437 13.55 -25.12 -12.30
C SER A 437 12.89 -24.91 -10.95
N ARG A 438 13.46 -23.99 -10.17
CA ARG A 438 13.10 -23.80 -8.77
C ARG A 438 12.49 -22.41 -8.66
N ALA A 439 11.24 -22.37 -8.20
CA ALA A 439 10.56 -21.14 -7.84
C ALA A 439 11.47 -20.23 -7.01
N VAL A 440 11.43 -18.93 -7.30
CA VAL A 440 12.23 -17.91 -6.59
C VAL A 440 11.85 -17.90 -5.10
N PHE A 441 10.56 -18.07 -4.81
CA PHE A 441 10.01 -18.11 -3.46
C PHE A 441 9.32 -19.46 -3.22
N PRO A 442 10.08 -20.54 -2.92
CA PRO A 442 9.53 -21.88 -2.87
C PRO A 442 8.61 -22.13 -1.66
N LEU A 443 8.59 -21.23 -0.67
CA LEU A 443 7.84 -21.37 0.59
C LEU A 443 6.60 -20.47 0.68
N LEU A 444 6.13 -19.91 -0.44
CA LEU A 444 4.91 -19.08 -0.43
C LEU A 444 3.70 -19.90 0.06
N GLU A 445 3.05 -19.36 1.08
CA GLU A 445 1.81 -19.88 1.69
C GLU A 445 0.62 -18.99 1.31
N ASP A 446 0.85 -17.68 1.13
CA ASP A 446 -0.18 -16.68 0.86
C ASP A 446 0.22 -15.80 -0.32
N VAL A 447 -0.65 -15.70 -1.31
CA VAL A 447 -0.43 -14.86 -2.50
C VAL A 447 -1.64 -13.98 -2.77
N THR A 448 -1.40 -12.70 -3.00
CA THR A 448 -2.40 -11.74 -3.46
C THR A 448 -1.95 -11.15 -4.79
N LEU A 449 -2.77 -11.26 -5.83
CA LEU A 449 -2.54 -10.65 -7.15
C LEU A 449 -3.61 -9.56 -7.38
N ARG A 450 -3.19 -8.31 -7.55
CA ARG A 450 -4.07 -7.14 -7.73
C ARG A 450 -3.85 -6.52 -9.10
N GLY A 451 -4.84 -6.58 -9.99
CA GLY A 451 -4.75 -6.01 -11.33
C GLY A 451 -3.72 -6.71 -12.24
N VAL A 452 -3.15 -7.85 -11.84
CA VAL A 452 -2.04 -8.50 -12.53
C VAL A 452 -2.51 -9.19 -13.83
N LYS A 453 -2.46 -8.47 -14.95
CA LYS A 453 -2.86 -9.00 -16.25
C LYS A 453 -1.78 -9.92 -16.79
N SER A 454 -2.17 -11.13 -17.22
CA SER A 454 -1.26 -12.03 -17.92
C SER A 454 -1.99 -13.09 -18.73
N CYS A 455 -1.32 -13.63 -19.74
CA CYS A 455 -1.82 -14.78 -20.46
C CYS A 455 -1.81 -16.06 -19.59
N PRO A 456 -2.60 -17.10 -19.96
CA PRO A 456 -2.76 -18.27 -19.09
C PRO A 456 -1.47 -19.07 -18.82
N ARG A 457 -0.50 -19.06 -19.74
CA ARG A 457 0.73 -19.87 -19.61
C ARG A 457 1.60 -19.40 -18.43
N PRO A 458 2.02 -18.12 -18.34
CA PRO A 458 2.71 -17.60 -17.16
C PRO A 458 1.98 -17.86 -15.84
N LEU A 459 0.66 -17.71 -15.82
CA LEU A 459 -0.16 -18.01 -14.64
C LEU A 459 -0.07 -19.50 -14.26
N HIS A 460 -0.18 -20.41 -15.23
CA HIS A 460 0.00 -21.84 -14.99
C HIS A 460 1.41 -22.17 -14.49
N THR A 461 2.45 -21.57 -15.10
CA THR A 461 3.84 -21.74 -14.68
C THR A 461 4.02 -21.29 -13.24
N PHE A 462 3.51 -20.10 -12.91
CA PHE A 462 3.54 -19.53 -11.57
C PHE A 462 2.84 -20.44 -10.56
N PHE A 463 1.56 -20.77 -10.77
CA PHE A 463 0.79 -21.62 -9.83
C PHE A 463 1.34 -23.06 -9.72
N GLY A 464 1.86 -23.61 -10.82
CA GLY A 464 2.52 -24.92 -10.84
C GLY A 464 3.77 -24.96 -9.96
N ALA A 465 4.44 -23.83 -9.79
CA ALA A 465 5.66 -23.69 -9.00
C ALA A 465 5.42 -23.48 -7.49
N LEU A 466 4.17 -23.36 -7.04
CA LEU A 466 3.82 -23.06 -5.64
C LEU A 466 3.18 -24.25 -4.91
N PRO A 467 3.96 -25.27 -4.51
CA PRO A 467 3.42 -26.47 -3.84
C PRO A 467 2.84 -26.19 -2.45
N HIS A 468 3.25 -25.09 -1.80
CA HIS A 468 2.88 -24.75 -0.44
C HIS A 468 1.77 -23.70 -0.31
N LEU A 469 1.26 -23.19 -1.43
CA LEU A 469 0.23 -22.16 -1.42
C LEU A 469 -1.05 -22.66 -0.75
N ARG A 470 -1.55 -21.90 0.23
CA ARG A 470 -2.75 -22.20 1.03
C ARG A 470 -3.85 -21.18 0.83
N ARG A 471 -3.50 -19.90 0.71
CA ARG A 471 -4.43 -18.79 0.48
C ARG A 471 -4.05 -18.05 -0.79
N LEU A 472 -5.02 -17.84 -1.66
CA LEU A 472 -4.86 -17.07 -2.89
C LEU A 472 -5.96 -16.01 -2.95
N GLU A 473 -5.57 -14.77 -3.16
CA GLU A 473 -6.46 -13.65 -3.44
C GLU A 473 -6.21 -13.14 -4.86
N LEU A 474 -7.28 -13.00 -5.64
CA LEU A 474 -7.28 -12.48 -6.99
C LEU A 474 -8.20 -11.25 -7.01
N SER A 475 -7.61 -10.06 -7.09
CA SER A 475 -8.35 -8.79 -7.16
C SER A 475 -8.17 -8.16 -8.53
N SER A 476 -9.25 -7.79 -9.22
CA SER A 476 -9.18 -7.18 -10.55
C SER A 476 -8.42 -8.04 -11.56
N MET A 477 -8.58 -9.36 -11.46
CA MET A 477 -7.91 -10.35 -12.30
C MET A 477 -8.87 -10.90 -13.36
N PRO A 478 -8.39 -11.24 -14.56
CA PRO A 478 -9.22 -11.87 -15.57
C PRO A 478 -9.53 -13.34 -15.20
N ILE A 479 -10.68 -13.88 -15.65
CA ILE A 479 -11.14 -15.26 -15.33
C ILE A 479 -10.12 -16.36 -15.70
N GLN A 480 -9.22 -16.06 -16.64
CA GLN A 480 -8.09 -16.88 -17.04
C GLN A 480 -7.19 -17.24 -15.85
N ALA A 481 -7.02 -16.34 -14.87
CA ALA A 481 -6.25 -16.61 -13.65
C ALA A 481 -6.84 -17.77 -12.85
N ILE A 482 -8.17 -17.86 -12.78
CA ILE A 482 -8.83 -18.96 -12.08
C ILE A 482 -8.74 -20.26 -12.89
N ARG A 483 -8.87 -20.19 -14.23
CA ARG A 483 -8.64 -21.36 -15.09
C ARG A 483 -7.22 -21.90 -15.00
N ALA A 484 -6.24 -21.04 -14.74
CA ALA A 484 -4.85 -21.45 -14.55
C ALA A 484 -4.61 -22.31 -13.29
N LEU A 485 -5.58 -22.38 -12.38
CA LEU A 485 -5.56 -23.28 -11.21
C LEU A 485 -5.97 -24.72 -11.54
N LEU A 486 -6.42 -24.99 -12.76
CA LEU A 486 -6.74 -26.32 -13.26
C LEU A 486 -5.49 -26.98 -13.85
N PRO A 487 -5.38 -28.32 -13.85
CA PRO A 487 -4.33 -28.98 -14.60
C PRO A 487 -4.45 -28.66 -16.10
N PRO A 488 -3.33 -28.40 -16.80
CA PRO A 488 -3.36 -28.09 -18.22
C PRO A 488 -3.94 -29.27 -19.01
N ALA A 489 -4.96 -29.00 -19.83
CA ALA A 489 -5.43 -29.97 -20.82
C ALA A 489 -4.39 -30.04 -21.94
N VAL A 490 -3.80 -31.22 -22.16
CA VAL A 490 -2.94 -31.47 -23.32
C VAL A 490 -3.85 -31.91 -24.47
N PRO A 491 -4.00 -31.10 -25.54
CA PRO A 491 -4.86 -31.46 -26.65
C PRO A 491 -4.36 -32.75 -27.30
N GLY A 492 -5.25 -33.74 -27.46
CA GLY A 492 -4.96 -34.99 -28.16
C GLY A 492 -4.30 -36.10 -27.33
N ASP A 493 -4.02 -35.90 -26.03
CA ASP A 493 -3.52 -36.97 -25.16
C ASP A 493 -4.27 -37.02 -23.80
N PRO A 494 -5.38 -37.79 -23.72
CA PRO A 494 -6.12 -37.96 -22.47
C PRO A 494 -5.31 -38.66 -21.38
N ALA A 495 -4.25 -39.41 -21.73
CA ALA A 495 -3.38 -40.05 -20.75
C ALA A 495 -2.43 -39.02 -20.10
N ALA A 496 -1.88 -38.08 -20.87
CA ALA A 496 -1.05 -36.99 -20.34
C ALA A 496 -1.82 -36.12 -19.33
N TYR A 497 -3.09 -35.83 -19.63
CA TYR A 497 -3.97 -35.09 -18.73
C TYR A 497 -4.18 -35.81 -17.38
N ALA A 498 -4.18 -37.15 -17.35
CA ALA A 498 -4.31 -37.92 -16.11
C ALA A 498 -3.07 -37.83 -15.20
N THR A 499 -1.90 -37.53 -15.77
CA THR A 499 -0.63 -37.47 -15.04
C THR A 499 -0.18 -36.05 -14.68
N ALA A 500 -0.80 -35.02 -15.24
CA ALA A 500 -0.42 -33.63 -14.99
C ALA A 500 -0.63 -33.28 -13.50
N PRO A 501 0.39 -32.75 -12.80
CA PRO A 501 0.25 -32.36 -11.41
C PRO A 501 -0.76 -31.21 -11.27
N CYS A 502 -1.59 -31.27 -10.23
CA CYS A 502 -2.52 -30.19 -9.91
C CYS A 502 -1.75 -28.94 -9.44
N PRO A 503 -1.96 -27.76 -10.07
CA PRO A 503 -1.35 -26.51 -9.59
C PRO A 503 -1.76 -26.20 -8.15
N CYS A 504 -0.84 -25.63 -7.35
CA CYS A 504 -1.09 -25.30 -5.95
C CYS A 504 -1.81 -26.42 -5.15
N PRO A 505 -1.24 -27.63 -5.02
CA PRO A 505 -1.94 -28.79 -4.46
C PRO A 505 -2.43 -28.62 -3.02
N LEU A 506 -1.93 -27.62 -2.28
CA LEU A 506 -2.33 -27.34 -0.89
C LEU A 506 -3.30 -26.15 -0.74
N LEU A 507 -3.79 -25.58 -1.85
CA LEU A 507 -4.69 -24.42 -1.83
C LEU A 507 -6.01 -24.75 -1.13
N GLN A 508 -6.35 -23.97 -0.10
CA GLN A 508 -7.51 -24.19 0.77
C GLN A 508 -8.50 -23.01 0.75
N SER A 509 -8.00 -21.79 0.57
CA SER A 509 -8.82 -20.57 0.54
C SER A 509 -8.55 -19.80 -0.75
N LEU A 510 -9.63 -19.41 -1.43
CA LEU A 510 -9.60 -18.60 -2.64
C LEU A 510 -10.50 -17.38 -2.45
N CYS A 511 -9.93 -16.18 -2.47
CA CYS A 511 -10.65 -14.92 -2.44
C CYS A 511 -10.63 -14.31 -3.85
N ILE A 512 -11.78 -13.87 -4.35
CA ILE A 512 -11.90 -13.23 -5.65
C ILE A 512 -12.63 -11.90 -5.50
N ARG A 513 -12.04 -10.82 -6.01
CA ARG A 513 -12.57 -9.45 -5.95
C ARG A 513 -12.53 -8.80 -7.34
N GLY A 514 -13.48 -7.91 -7.61
CA GLY A 514 -13.42 -6.97 -8.75
C GLY A 514 -13.34 -7.62 -10.13
N PHE A 515 -14.27 -8.50 -10.51
CA PHE A 515 -14.27 -9.00 -11.90
C PHE A 515 -14.55 -7.85 -12.90
N HIS A 516 -13.57 -7.55 -13.77
CA HIS A 516 -13.68 -6.50 -14.79
C HIS A 516 -14.87 -6.65 -15.74
N HIS A 517 -15.47 -7.83 -15.82
CA HIS A 517 -16.70 -8.08 -16.56
C HIS A 517 -17.60 -8.96 -15.71
N HIS A 518 -18.90 -8.64 -15.64
CA HIS A 518 -19.88 -9.46 -14.94
C HIS A 518 -19.69 -10.93 -15.32
N PRO A 519 -19.19 -11.76 -14.39
CA PRO A 519 -18.99 -13.15 -14.71
C PRO A 519 -20.36 -13.70 -15.07
N LYS A 520 -20.46 -14.32 -16.25
CA LYS A 520 -21.74 -14.93 -16.63
C LYS A 520 -22.10 -15.92 -15.52
N LEU A 521 -23.39 -16.06 -15.18
CA LEU A 521 -23.84 -17.01 -14.16
C LEU A 521 -23.24 -18.43 -14.35
N GLN A 522 -22.94 -18.81 -15.59
CA GLN A 522 -22.24 -20.05 -15.93
C GLN A 522 -20.79 -20.12 -15.44
N GLU A 523 -20.03 -19.02 -15.52
CA GLU A 523 -18.65 -18.94 -15.01
C GLU A 523 -18.66 -18.98 -13.48
N VAL A 524 -19.61 -18.30 -12.87
CA VAL A 524 -19.90 -18.40 -11.44
C VAL A 524 -20.16 -19.87 -11.08
N VAL A 525 -21.11 -20.55 -11.73
CA VAL A 525 -21.40 -21.98 -11.51
C VAL A 525 -20.17 -22.88 -11.68
N PHE A 526 -19.30 -22.61 -12.65
CA PHE A 526 -18.03 -23.32 -12.80
C PHE A 526 -17.15 -23.21 -11.53
N LEU A 527 -17.09 -22.02 -10.91
CA LEU A 527 -16.38 -21.80 -9.65
C LEU A 527 -17.02 -22.58 -8.48
N PHE A 528 -18.35 -22.69 -8.43
CA PHE A 528 -19.09 -23.31 -7.32
C PHE A 528 -18.97 -24.84 -7.22
N GLY A 529 -18.40 -25.54 -8.22
CA GLY A 529 -18.29 -26.99 -8.14
C GLY A 529 -17.29 -27.63 -9.11
N GLY A 530 -17.14 -27.07 -10.31
CA GLY A 530 -16.20 -27.60 -11.31
C GLY A 530 -14.75 -27.53 -10.82
N LEU A 531 -14.31 -26.34 -10.39
CA LEU A 531 -12.94 -26.10 -9.94
C LEU A 531 -12.53 -27.00 -8.76
N ALA A 532 -13.33 -27.02 -7.69
CA ALA A 532 -13.01 -27.81 -6.50
C ALA A 532 -12.99 -29.32 -6.78
N LEU A 533 -13.98 -29.81 -7.55
CA LEU A 533 -14.08 -31.23 -7.91
C LEU A 533 -12.94 -31.66 -8.84
N GLU A 534 -12.62 -30.86 -9.85
CA GLU A 534 -11.54 -31.16 -10.79
C GLU A 534 -10.18 -31.20 -10.09
N ARG A 535 -9.91 -30.25 -9.20
CA ARG A 535 -8.70 -30.25 -8.37
C ARG A 535 -8.62 -31.48 -7.48
N LEU A 536 -9.72 -31.84 -6.80
CA LEU A 536 -9.76 -33.03 -5.95
C LEU A 536 -9.51 -34.32 -6.74
N ASN A 537 -10.11 -34.45 -7.92
CA ASN A 537 -9.92 -35.59 -8.82
C ASN A 537 -8.47 -35.74 -9.31
N LYS A 538 -7.67 -34.67 -9.18
CA LYS A 538 -6.28 -34.57 -9.67
C LYS A 538 -5.27 -34.57 -8.53
N GLY A 539 -5.71 -34.98 -7.33
CA GLY A 539 -4.86 -35.10 -6.15
C GLY A 539 -4.58 -33.79 -5.42
N GLY A 540 -5.22 -32.69 -5.81
CA GLY A 540 -5.19 -31.44 -5.06
C GLY A 540 -6.02 -31.51 -3.78
N CYS A 541 -5.71 -30.65 -2.82
CA CYS A 541 -6.54 -30.42 -1.65
C CYS A 541 -7.91 -29.85 -2.09
N GLY A 542 -8.98 -30.31 -1.44
CA GLY A 542 -10.30 -29.71 -1.62
C GLY A 542 -10.29 -28.27 -1.10
N LEU A 543 -10.76 -27.33 -1.93
CA LEU A 543 -10.99 -25.95 -1.51
C LEU A 543 -11.98 -25.96 -0.35
N LYS A 544 -11.61 -25.32 0.76
CA LYS A 544 -12.44 -25.23 1.97
C LYS A 544 -13.31 -23.98 1.94
N GLU A 545 -12.74 -22.87 1.47
CA GLU A 545 -13.37 -21.56 1.47
C GLU A 545 -13.13 -20.87 0.14
N VAL A 546 -14.21 -20.34 -0.44
CA VAL A 546 -14.16 -19.50 -1.63
C VAL A 546 -15.00 -18.26 -1.34
N ASP A 547 -14.36 -17.11 -1.27
CA ASP A 547 -15.02 -15.83 -1.06
C ASP A 547 -15.06 -15.07 -2.39
N ILE A 548 -16.24 -14.66 -2.82
CA ILE A 548 -16.46 -13.92 -4.07
C ILE A 548 -17.09 -12.59 -3.72
N TYR A 549 -16.34 -11.51 -3.92
CA TYR A 549 -16.83 -10.15 -3.74
C TYR A 549 -17.43 -9.66 -5.06
N VAL A 550 -18.70 -9.25 -5.01
CA VAL A 550 -19.45 -8.75 -6.17
C VAL A 550 -19.74 -7.27 -5.93
N ASP A 551 -19.39 -6.45 -6.92
CA ASP A 551 -19.64 -5.02 -6.92
C ASP A 551 -21.12 -4.72 -7.20
N ASP A 552 -21.67 -3.77 -6.45
CA ASP A 552 -23.09 -3.47 -6.40
C ASP A 552 -23.58 -2.56 -7.54
N THR A 553 -22.64 -1.92 -8.23
CA THR A 553 -22.88 -0.90 -9.26
C THR A 553 -23.73 -1.36 -10.46
N SER A 554 -24.08 -2.64 -10.55
CA SER A 554 -24.70 -3.24 -11.74
C SER A 554 -26.19 -3.56 -11.65
N GLY A 555 -26.89 -3.19 -10.57
CA GLY A 555 -28.36 -3.30 -10.47
C GLY A 555 -28.92 -4.73 -10.56
N SER A 556 -28.06 -5.76 -10.49
CA SER A 556 -28.47 -7.15 -10.55
C SER A 556 -28.92 -7.63 -9.17
N CYS A 557 -30.21 -8.00 -9.05
CA CYS A 557 -30.90 -8.48 -7.86
C CYS A 557 -30.30 -9.79 -7.26
N VAL A 558 -29.15 -9.74 -6.61
CA VAL A 558 -28.79 -10.75 -5.61
C VAL A 558 -29.41 -10.30 -4.28
N THR A 559 -30.55 -10.86 -3.93
CA THR A 559 -31.26 -10.54 -2.68
C THR A 559 -30.46 -11.02 -1.46
N GLU A 560 -30.33 -10.13 -0.47
CA GLU A 560 -29.65 -10.09 0.85
C GLU A 560 -29.30 -11.35 1.66
N GLU A 561 -29.64 -12.57 1.24
CA GLU A 561 -29.06 -13.75 1.89
C GLU A 561 -27.66 -13.96 1.34
N ASP A 562 -26.62 -13.61 2.11
CA ASP A 562 -25.24 -14.07 1.95
C ASP A 562 -25.26 -15.57 1.62
N VAL A 563 -25.28 -15.95 0.34
CA VAL A 563 -25.60 -17.32 -0.04
C VAL A 563 -24.38 -18.18 0.24
N VAL A 564 -24.26 -18.67 1.47
CA VAL A 564 -23.30 -19.70 1.85
C VAL A 564 -23.78 -21.00 1.24
N ARG A 565 -23.27 -21.33 0.04
CA ARG A 565 -23.49 -22.66 -0.54
C ARG A 565 -22.35 -23.56 -0.13
N VAL A 566 -22.71 -24.74 0.37
CA VAL A 566 -21.75 -25.84 0.55
C VAL A 566 -21.83 -26.68 -0.72
N SER A 567 -20.72 -26.78 -1.45
CA SER A 567 -20.64 -27.66 -2.62
C SER A 567 -20.76 -29.13 -2.21
N ASP A 568 -21.03 -30.03 -3.16
CA ASP A 568 -21.09 -31.49 -2.91
C ASP A 568 -19.78 -32.05 -2.34
N VAL A 569 -18.67 -31.32 -2.50
CA VAL A 569 -17.33 -31.65 -2.00
C VAL A 569 -17.00 -30.94 -0.67
N GLY A 570 -17.96 -30.25 -0.07
CA GLY A 570 -17.81 -29.59 1.24
C GLY A 570 -17.13 -28.23 1.19
N THR A 571 -16.96 -27.63 0.01
CA THR A 571 -16.42 -26.27 -0.15
C THR A 571 -17.46 -25.26 0.30
N ARG A 572 -17.11 -24.40 1.27
CA ARG A 572 -17.93 -23.25 1.65
C ARG A 572 -17.67 -22.13 0.66
N VAL A 573 -18.70 -21.71 -0.08
CA VAL A 573 -18.59 -20.55 -0.95
C VAL A 573 -19.43 -19.42 -0.37
N LYS A 574 -18.82 -18.27 -0.12
CA LYS A 574 -19.48 -17.05 0.35
C LYS A 574 -19.47 -16.03 -0.78
N ILE A 575 -20.66 -15.58 -1.18
CA ILE A 575 -20.80 -14.41 -2.05
C ILE A 575 -21.00 -13.23 -1.12
N ILE A 576 -20.10 -12.25 -1.20
CA ILE A 576 -20.12 -11.05 -0.37
C ILE A 576 -20.44 -9.89 -1.30
N ARG A 577 -21.48 -9.14 -0.99
CA ARG A 577 -21.75 -7.87 -1.65
C ARG A 577 -20.78 -6.86 -1.04
N GLU A 578 -19.89 -6.32 -1.86
CA GLU A 578 -19.03 -5.24 -1.43
C GLU A 578 -19.90 -3.98 -1.49
N VAL A 579 -20.49 -3.64 -0.34
CA VAL A 579 -21.07 -2.31 -0.17
C VAL A 579 -19.86 -1.39 -0.14
N LEU A 580 -19.58 -0.76 -1.28
CA LEU A 580 -18.74 0.42 -1.28
C LEU A 580 -19.47 1.37 -0.35
N HIS A 581 -18.98 1.50 0.87
CA HIS A 581 -19.27 2.64 1.71
C HIS A 581 -18.65 3.82 0.96
N LEU A 582 -19.34 4.29 -0.09
CA LEU A 582 -19.35 5.70 -0.39
C LEU A 582 -19.83 6.31 0.92
N ASP A 583 -19.01 7.16 1.53
CA ASP A 583 -19.30 7.73 2.82
C ASP A 583 -20.64 8.48 2.73
N GLU A 584 -21.76 7.81 3.05
CA GLU A 584 -23.15 8.33 3.01
C GLU A 584 -23.37 9.42 4.08
N ASP A 585 -22.31 9.94 4.68
CA ASP A 585 -22.36 11.02 5.66
C ASP A 585 -22.65 12.40 5.03
N ASP A 586 -22.69 12.52 3.69
CA ASP A 586 -22.97 13.79 2.97
C ASP A 586 -24.44 14.02 2.55
N GLU A 587 -25.35 13.03 2.65
CA GLU A 587 -26.74 13.22 2.16
C GLU A 587 -27.76 13.57 3.27
N ASN A 588 -27.34 13.93 4.49
CA ASN A 588 -28.28 14.31 5.57
C ASN A 588 -28.26 15.79 5.98
N GLU A 589 -27.58 16.66 5.25
CA GLU A 589 -27.71 18.12 5.46
C GLU A 589 -28.65 18.73 4.39
N ASP A 590 -29.78 19.24 4.88
CA ASP A 590 -30.62 20.29 4.28
C ASP A 590 -31.77 19.93 3.31
N GLU A 591 -32.72 19.08 3.74
CA GLU A 591 -34.10 19.08 3.19
C GLU A 591 -35.05 20.14 3.81
N ASP A 592 -34.54 21.16 4.51
CA ASP A 592 -35.36 22.20 5.18
C ASP A 592 -35.14 23.64 4.66
N GLU A 593 -34.69 23.86 3.42
CA GLU A 593 -34.79 25.18 2.76
C GLU A 593 -36.04 25.27 1.85
N GLU A 594 -37.15 25.68 2.48
CA GLU A 594 -38.37 26.13 1.81
C GLU A 594 -38.07 27.31 0.85
N ASP A 595 -38.34 27.09 -0.44
CA ASP A 595 -38.98 28.03 -1.38
C ASP A 595 -38.56 29.52 -1.33
N ASP A 596 -37.51 29.88 -2.07
CA ASP A 596 -37.46 31.17 -2.79
C ASP A 596 -36.83 30.96 -4.18
N PHE A 597 -37.62 30.29 -5.03
CA PHE A 597 -37.39 30.07 -6.45
C PHE A 597 -37.23 31.42 -7.18
N MET A 598 -35.99 31.81 -7.48
CA MET A 598 -35.69 32.76 -8.55
C MET A 598 -35.72 32.00 -9.87
N ASP A 599 -36.71 32.32 -10.71
CA ASP A 599 -36.78 31.92 -12.12
C ASP A 599 -35.51 32.39 -12.87
N CYS A 600 -34.52 31.50 -12.94
CA CYS A 600 -33.38 31.61 -13.85
C CYS A 600 -33.62 30.68 -15.03
N ASP A 601 -34.47 31.11 -15.97
CA ASP A 601 -34.64 30.46 -17.27
C ASP A 601 -33.32 30.53 -18.07
N SER A 602 -32.42 29.58 -17.83
CA SER A 602 -31.37 29.20 -18.79
C SER A 602 -31.28 27.67 -18.84
N ASP A 603 -32.19 27.09 -19.62
CA ASP A 603 -32.13 25.72 -20.16
C ASP A 603 -30.92 25.55 -21.10
N ASP A 604 -29.71 25.74 -20.59
CA ASP A 604 -28.50 25.25 -21.24
C ASP A 604 -28.10 23.96 -20.53
N ASP A 605 -28.79 22.87 -20.90
CA ASP A 605 -28.34 21.49 -20.66
C ASP A 605 -26.93 21.35 -21.23
N PHE A 606 -25.92 21.56 -20.38
CA PHE A 606 -24.51 21.45 -20.74
C PHE A 606 -24.18 19.96 -20.90
N ASP A 607 -24.45 19.40 -22.08
CA ASP A 607 -24.08 18.03 -22.41
C ASP A 607 -22.55 17.92 -22.39
N PRO A 608 -21.97 17.18 -21.42
CA PRO A 608 -20.52 17.12 -21.24
C PRO A 608 -19.80 16.43 -22.41
N TYR A 609 -20.54 15.82 -23.34
CA TYR A 609 -20.03 15.20 -24.57
C TYR A 609 -20.15 16.06 -25.83
N GLU A 610 -20.79 17.23 -25.78
CA GLU A 610 -20.79 18.16 -26.91
C GLU A 610 -19.40 18.80 -27.11
N ALA A 611 -19.10 19.26 -28.32
CA ALA A 611 -17.78 19.80 -28.66
C ALA A 611 -17.43 21.04 -27.80
N GLY A 612 -16.42 20.91 -26.92
CA GLY A 612 -16.09 21.91 -25.90
C GLY A 612 -16.67 21.64 -24.51
N GLY A 613 -17.45 20.56 -24.34
CA GLY A 613 -17.86 20.00 -23.06
C GLY A 613 -16.72 19.24 -22.38
N ALA A 614 -16.89 18.92 -21.10
CA ALA A 614 -15.85 18.38 -20.23
C ALA A 614 -15.13 17.11 -20.77
N PHE A 615 -15.78 16.32 -21.64
CA PHE A 615 -15.22 15.09 -22.21
C PHE A 615 -14.89 15.16 -23.71
N ASN A 616 -15.12 16.30 -24.37
CA ASN A 616 -14.88 16.47 -25.80
C ASN A 616 -14.01 17.72 -26.03
N ASP A 617 -12.91 17.80 -25.28
CA ASP A 617 -11.89 18.84 -25.38
C ASP A 617 -10.92 18.50 -26.53
N PRO A 618 -10.92 19.29 -27.63
CA PRO A 618 -10.04 19.07 -28.76
C PRO A 618 -8.54 19.14 -28.41
N ALA A 619 -8.16 19.84 -27.32
CA ALA A 619 -6.77 19.91 -26.87
C ALA A 619 -6.35 18.63 -26.14
N PHE A 620 -7.23 18.08 -25.30
CA PHE A 620 -7.05 16.78 -24.65
C PHE A 620 -6.94 15.67 -25.71
N ASP A 621 -7.86 15.64 -26.66
CA ASP A 621 -7.85 14.68 -27.77
C ASP A 621 -6.62 14.82 -28.66
N ALA A 622 -6.20 16.05 -28.97
CA ALA A 622 -5.00 16.30 -29.78
C ALA A 622 -3.70 15.89 -29.06
N HIS A 623 -3.62 16.07 -27.74
CA HIS A 623 -2.46 15.65 -26.94
C HIS A 623 -2.28 14.13 -26.97
N TYR A 624 -3.37 13.36 -26.82
CA TYR A 624 -3.31 11.90 -26.88
C TYR A 624 -3.21 11.35 -28.31
N ALA A 625 -3.89 11.97 -29.28
CA ALA A 625 -3.74 11.61 -30.70
C ALA A 625 -2.32 11.89 -31.22
N GLY A 626 -1.67 12.95 -30.74
CA GLY A 626 -0.28 13.27 -31.09
C GLY A 626 0.73 12.25 -30.56
N ARG A 627 0.50 11.68 -29.37
CA ARG A 627 1.33 10.60 -28.81
C ARG A 627 1.14 9.27 -29.54
N ALA A 628 -0.08 8.97 -29.99
CA ALA A 628 -0.37 7.77 -30.78
C ALA A 628 0.26 7.78 -32.19
N LEU A 629 0.60 8.95 -32.73
CA LEU A 629 1.26 9.11 -34.04
C LEU A 629 2.80 9.19 -33.97
N ALA A 630 3.36 9.38 -32.78
CA ALA A 630 4.81 9.50 -32.55
C ALA A 630 5.48 8.19 -32.09
N ARG A 631 4.68 7.15 -31.82
CA ARG A 631 5.10 5.75 -31.72
C ARG A 631 4.82 5.05 -33.04
#